data_AF-G6XMD0-F1
#
_entry.id   AF-G6XMD0-F1
#
_cell.length_a   1.000
_cell.length_b   1.000
_cell.length_c   1.000
_cell.angle_alpha   90.00
_cell.angle_beta   90.00
_cell.angle_gamma   90.00
#
_symmetry.space_group_name_H-M   'P 1'
#
loop_
_entity.id
_entity.type
_entity.pdbx_description
1 polymer ?
#
loop_
_entity_poly.entity_id
_entity_poly.type
_entity_poly.pdbx_seq_one_letter_code
_entity_poly.pdbx_strand_id
1 'polypeptide(L)'
;MTVPLLEGVRLDDAPVERLYPGWVALSRQPAAESFEAVVLQDEQSGRQACWWLENDSYVGSHVMVLEADVQNRLLTGMDPVFWPLAEGVLAGNSREDASRFVTDLAQPALNELTGAWLNRHAPHTILMPPPAPDNGDALTCPDGRVIKENRLKILLSSRRGSEALVVASPFSDLPLRAQLSMPVAGYTAYRFHDEAEQIVFYLIWNDGQPDRRPSFYYPQGPLLISEDPLGAFLPSFILGWYATHPDHAEAIRAARPFRPEDFGVGQASKRSFAKPDNTAPPPSDQKPDNEAPRPNEPPPQMSDTSGTKNADSPHEASEKSFLPPQPAPAQPSTPPSATNKGWTGRLKSLFRRT
;
A
#
# COMPACT_ATOMS: atom_id res chain seq x y z
N MET A 1 36.57 -1.68 -13.43
CA MET A 1 36.39 -3.03 -14.03
C MET A 1 34.89 -3.29 -14.06
N THR A 2 34.25 -3.08 -15.20
CA THR A 2 32.79 -3.11 -15.45
C THR A 2 32.38 -4.19 -16.47
N VAL A 3 33.35 -5.01 -16.89
CA VAL A 3 33.27 -5.92 -18.05
C VAL A 3 32.20 -7.02 -17.94
N PRO A 4 31.91 -7.67 -16.79
CA PRO A 4 30.99 -8.81 -16.79
C PRO A 4 29.51 -8.42 -16.93
N LEU A 5 29.11 -7.22 -16.49
CA LEU A 5 27.69 -6.83 -16.48
C LEU A 5 27.18 -6.37 -17.85
N LEU A 6 28.08 -5.94 -18.74
CA LEU A 6 27.76 -5.52 -20.11
C LEU A 6 28.18 -6.56 -21.16
N GLU A 7 28.68 -7.71 -20.71
CA GLU A 7 29.06 -8.79 -21.62
C GLU A 7 27.85 -9.24 -22.44
N GLY A 8 28.03 -9.35 -23.76
CA GLY A 8 26.97 -9.71 -24.70
C GLY A 8 26.03 -8.56 -25.08
N VAL A 9 26.01 -7.45 -24.34
CA VAL A 9 25.07 -6.34 -24.56
C VAL A 9 25.35 -5.66 -25.91
N ARG A 10 24.29 -5.43 -26.68
CA ARG A 10 24.35 -4.76 -28.00
C ARG A 10 23.57 -3.45 -28.00
N LEU A 11 24.12 -2.44 -28.65
CA LEU A 11 23.47 -1.17 -28.96
C LEU A 11 23.61 -0.94 -30.47
N ASP A 12 22.47 -0.79 -31.17
CA ASP A 12 22.45 -0.66 -32.63
C ASP A 12 23.28 -1.76 -33.34
N ASP A 13 23.07 -3.02 -32.92
CA ASP A 13 23.79 -4.22 -33.36
C ASP A 13 25.31 -4.26 -33.08
N ALA A 14 25.86 -3.24 -32.42
CA ALA A 14 27.27 -3.19 -32.01
C ALA A 14 27.46 -3.59 -30.54
N PRO A 15 28.51 -4.34 -30.18
CA PRO A 15 28.78 -4.68 -28.79
C PRO A 15 29.11 -3.43 -27.96
N VAL A 16 28.53 -3.35 -26.75
CA VAL A 16 28.81 -2.26 -25.82
C VAL A 16 30.11 -2.54 -25.07
N GLU A 17 31.17 -1.85 -25.43
CA GLU A 17 32.47 -1.99 -24.74
C GLU A 17 32.59 -1.06 -23.53
N ARG A 18 31.90 0.09 -23.56
CA ARG A 18 31.99 1.15 -22.53
C ARG A 18 30.67 1.92 -22.43
N LEU A 19 30.38 2.41 -21.22
CA LEU A 19 29.29 3.34 -20.95
C LEU A 19 29.76 4.79 -21.17
N TYR A 20 28.83 5.72 -20.97
CA TYR A 20 29.13 7.15 -20.89
C TYR A 20 30.26 7.43 -19.89
N PRO A 21 31.14 8.42 -20.14
CA PRO A 21 32.18 8.80 -19.20
C PRO A 21 31.61 9.08 -17.79
N GLY A 22 32.22 8.47 -16.77
CA GLY A 22 31.80 8.62 -15.36
C GLY A 22 30.65 7.72 -14.93
N TRP A 23 30.11 6.86 -15.81
CA TRP A 23 29.07 5.90 -15.47
C TRP A 23 29.62 4.48 -15.35
N VAL A 24 29.15 3.75 -14.35
CA VAL A 24 29.48 2.34 -14.11
C VAL A 24 28.22 1.49 -14.01
N ALA A 25 28.28 0.27 -14.53
CA ALA A 25 27.24 -0.72 -14.30
C ALA A 25 27.37 -1.27 -12.87
N LEU A 26 26.26 -1.25 -12.13
CA LEU A 26 26.17 -1.76 -10.76
C LEU A 26 25.59 -3.18 -10.70
N SER A 27 24.53 -3.42 -11.47
CA SER A 27 23.86 -4.73 -11.53
C SER A 27 23.24 -4.97 -12.89
N ARG A 28 23.04 -6.25 -13.20
CA ARG A 28 22.23 -6.73 -14.32
C ARG A 28 21.34 -7.85 -13.79
N GLN A 29 20.03 -7.70 -13.95
CA GLN A 29 19.06 -8.58 -13.33
C GLN A 29 17.93 -8.94 -14.30
N PRO A 30 17.44 -10.18 -14.29
CA PRO A 30 16.26 -10.55 -15.05
C PRO A 30 15.03 -9.80 -14.54
N ALA A 31 14.23 -9.28 -15.47
CA ALA A 31 12.96 -8.63 -15.17
C ALA A 31 11.78 -9.55 -15.51
N ALA A 32 11.60 -9.85 -16.80
CA ALA A 32 10.54 -10.73 -17.29
C ALA A 32 10.96 -11.41 -18.59
N GLU A 33 10.74 -12.73 -18.71
CA GLU A 33 11.07 -13.49 -19.93
C GLU A 33 12.50 -13.21 -20.45
N SER A 34 12.62 -12.61 -21.64
CA SER A 34 13.89 -12.22 -22.27
C SER A 34 14.38 -10.81 -21.90
N PHE A 35 13.69 -10.13 -20.96
CA PHE A 35 14.03 -8.79 -20.53
C PHE A 35 14.93 -8.78 -19.31
N GLU A 36 15.92 -7.91 -19.35
CA GLU A 36 16.82 -7.64 -18.24
C GLU A 36 16.94 -6.14 -18.00
N ALA A 37 17.20 -5.77 -16.75
CA ALA A 37 17.51 -4.42 -16.35
C ALA A 37 18.98 -4.33 -15.95
N VAL A 38 19.71 -3.39 -16.54
CA VAL A 38 21.07 -3.02 -16.10
C VAL A 38 20.99 -1.71 -15.33
N VAL A 39 21.32 -1.71 -14.05
CA VAL A 39 21.37 -0.47 -13.26
C VAL A 39 22.76 0.14 -13.37
N LEU A 40 22.79 1.42 -13.68
CA LEU A 40 23.97 2.24 -13.85
C LEU A 40 24.05 3.30 -12.76
N GLN A 41 25.25 3.73 -12.42
CA GLN A 41 25.48 4.84 -11.49
C GLN A 41 26.55 5.79 -12.02
N ASP A 42 26.27 7.09 -11.88
CA ASP A 42 27.25 8.16 -12.03
C ASP A 42 28.18 8.17 -10.81
N GLU A 43 29.48 7.95 -11.03
CA GLU A 43 30.51 7.88 -10.00
C GLU A 43 30.65 9.18 -9.20
N GLN A 44 30.33 10.34 -9.79
CA GLN A 44 30.49 11.64 -9.12
C GLN A 44 29.28 12.01 -8.29
N SER A 45 28.09 11.88 -8.88
CA SER A 45 26.85 12.35 -8.24
C SER A 45 26.12 11.25 -7.47
N GLY A 46 26.48 9.98 -7.67
CA GLY A 46 25.79 8.82 -7.12
C GLY A 46 24.42 8.56 -7.75
N ARG A 47 24.00 9.37 -8.73
CA ARG A 47 22.72 9.22 -9.43
C ARG A 47 22.66 7.88 -10.14
N GLN A 48 21.50 7.23 -10.06
CA GLN A 48 21.27 5.95 -10.70
C GLN A 48 20.35 6.11 -11.92
N ALA A 49 20.55 5.23 -12.91
CA ALA A 49 19.71 5.06 -14.09
C ALA A 49 19.58 3.58 -14.41
N CYS A 50 18.66 3.21 -15.30
CA CYS A 50 18.56 1.84 -15.79
C CYS A 50 18.59 1.79 -17.32
N TRP A 51 19.13 0.70 -17.85
CA TRP A 51 18.92 0.28 -19.22
C TRP A 51 18.04 -0.95 -19.23
N TRP A 52 17.12 -0.98 -20.19
CA TRP A 52 16.27 -2.11 -20.49
C TRP A 52 16.86 -2.85 -21.69
N LEU A 53 17.04 -4.15 -21.52
CA LEU A 53 17.54 -5.05 -22.56
C LEU A 53 16.45 -6.06 -22.93
N GLU A 54 16.38 -6.45 -24.19
CA GLU A 54 15.61 -7.60 -24.69
C GLU A 54 16.58 -8.51 -25.47
N ASN A 55 16.79 -9.75 -25.01
CA ASN A 55 17.77 -10.67 -25.61
C ASN A 55 19.15 -10.03 -25.81
N ASP A 56 19.73 -9.50 -24.72
CA ASP A 56 21.00 -8.76 -24.70
C ASP A 56 21.01 -7.44 -25.50
N SER A 57 19.94 -7.08 -26.19
CA SER A 57 19.90 -5.88 -27.05
C SER A 57 19.28 -4.73 -26.29
N TYR A 58 19.96 -3.58 -26.26
CA TYR A 58 19.44 -2.36 -25.66
C TYR A 58 18.16 -1.92 -26.37
N VAL A 59 17.08 -1.75 -25.61
CA VAL A 59 15.78 -1.29 -26.12
C VAL A 59 15.38 0.08 -25.57
N GLY A 60 16.00 0.54 -24.48
CA GLY A 60 15.76 1.89 -23.98
C GLY A 60 16.33 2.14 -22.59
N SER A 61 16.36 3.42 -22.19
CA SER A 61 16.82 3.85 -20.87
C SER A 61 15.68 4.08 -19.87
N HIS A 62 14.42 4.05 -20.32
CA HIS A 62 13.26 4.13 -19.44
C HIS A 62 12.10 3.29 -19.99
N VAL A 63 11.34 2.63 -19.13
CA VAL A 63 10.14 1.87 -19.56
C VAL A 63 9.17 2.75 -20.35
N MET A 64 9.04 4.03 -19.97
CA MET A 64 8.10 4.99 -20.56
C MET A 64 8.47 5.42 -21.99
N VAL A 65 9.71 5.21 -22.44
CA VAL A 65 10.17 5.59 -23.79
C VAL A 65 10.39 4.39 -24.70
N LEU A 66 10.10 3.18 -24.22
CA LEU A 66 10.15 1.98 -25.04
C LEU A 66 9.08 2.04 -26.14
N GLU A 67 9.37 1.43 -27.28
CA GLU A 67 8.38 1.17 -28.32
C GLU A 67 7.16 0.45 -27.72
N ALA A 68 5.96 0.81 -28.17
CA ALA A 68 4.70 0.36 -27.54
C ALA A 68 4.60 -1.17 -27.44
N ASP A 69 5.02 -1.90 -28.48
CA ASP A 69 5.01 -3.36 -28.49
C ASP A 69 6.00 -3.96 -27.48
N VAL A 70 7.19 -3.36 -27.34
CA VAL A 70 8.23 -3.79 -26.39
C VAL A 70 7.77 -3.51 -24.97
N GLN A 71 7.25 -2.31 -24.71
CA GLN A 71 6.68 -1.93 -23.42
C GLN A 71 5.55 -2.88 -23.01
N ASN A 72 4.63 -3.18 -23.93
CA ASN A 72 3.52 -4.08 -23.66
C ASN A 72 3.98 -5.49 -23.31
N ARG A 73 4.97 -6.06 -24.02
CA ARG A 73 5.52 -7.37 -23.68
C ARG A 73 6.17 -7.35 -22.29
N LEU A 74 7.05 -6.39 -22.02
CA LEU A 74 7.72 -6.24 -20.74
C LEU A 74 6.72 -6.15 -19.59
N LEU A 75 5.74 -5.25 -19.67
CA LEU A 75 4.76 -5.05 -18.61
C LEU A 75 3.84 -6.27 -18.45
N THR A 76 3.47 -6.96 -19.53
CA THR A 76 2.65 -8.19 -19.46
C THR A 76 3.43 -9.33 -18.81
N GLY A 77 4.72 -9.45 -19.11
CA GLY A 77 5.60 -10.42 -18.46
C GLY A 77 5.74 -10.18 -16.94
N MET A 78 5.48 -8.96 -16.46
CA MET A 78 5.44 -8.62 -15.03
C MET A 78 4.09 -8.85 -14.36
N ASP A 79 3.01 -9.15 -15.09
CA ASP A 79 1.68 -9.40 -14.52
C ASP A 79 1.68 -10.50 -13.44
N PRO A 80 2.41 -11.62 -13.58
CA PRO A 80 2.50 -12.65 -12.54
C PRO A 80 3.06 -12.15 -11.22
N VAL A 81 3.84 -11.07 -11.21
CA VAL A 81 4.40 -10.47 -9.99
C VAL A 81 3.46 -9.42 -9.44
N PHE A 82 3.05 -8.44 -10.26
CA PHE A 82 2.33 -7.26 -9.75
C PHE A 82 0.84 -7.47 -9.57
N TRP A 83 0.19 -8.29 -10.42
CA TRP A 83 -1.27 -8.49 -10.34
C TRP A 83 -1.70 -9.09 -9.00
N PRO A 84 -1.07 -10.18 -8.49
CA PRO A 84 -1.44 -10.75 -7.20
C PRO A 84 -1.20 -9.80 -6.02
N LEU A 85 -0.18 -8.94 -6.10
CA LEU A 85 0.12 -7.96 -5.08
C LEU A 85 -0.91 -6.81 -5.07
N ALA A 86 -1.29 -6.32 -6.26
CA ALA A 86 -2.23 -5.23 -6.42
C ALA A 86 -3.66 -5.63 -5.97
N GLU A 87 -4.18 -6.74 -6.48
CA GLU A 87 -5.52 -7.25 -6.13
C GLU A 87 -5.55 -7.86 -4.72
N GLY A 88 -4.44 -8.46 -4.28
CA GLY A 88 -4.34 -9.11 -2.98
C GLY A 88 -4.03 -8.13 -1.87
N VAL A 89 -2.74 -7.92 -1.60
CA VAL A 89 -2.27 -7.27 -0.36
C VAL A 89 -2.47 -5.76 -0.37
N LEU A 90 -2.32 -5.14 -1.54
CA LEU A 90 -2.46 -3.70 -1.71
C LEU A 90 -3.93 -3.30 -1.49
N ALA A 91 -4.86 -3.94 -2.19
CA ALA A 91 -6.27 -3.59 -2.12
C ALA A 91 -7.05 -4.32 -1.00
N GLY A 92 -6.60 -5.47 -0.52
CA GLY A 92 -7.41 -6.33 0.34
C GLY A 92 -6.61 -7.19 1.30
N ASN A 93 -7.10 -8.40 1.55
CA ASN A 93 -6.45 -9.33 2.46
C ASN A 93 -5.23 -9.98 1.81
N SER A 94 -4.19 -10.17 2.61
CA SER A 94 -3.00 -10.86 2.14
C SER A 94 -3.33 -12.31 1.78
N ARG A 95 -3.03 -12.69 0.54
CA ARG A 95 -3.16 -14.07 0.08
C ARG A 95 -2.03 -14.92 0.64
N GLU A 96 -2.27 -16.21 0.87
CA GLU A 96 -1.25 -17.14 1.38
C GLU A 96 -0.07 -17.31 0.41
N ASP A 97 -0.30 -17.11 -0.89
CA ASP A 97 0.73 -17.18 -1.93
C ASP A 97 1.44 -15.84 -2.17
N ALA A 98 1.07 -14.76 -1.47
CA ALA A 98 1.59 -13.42 -1.74
C ALA A 98 3.13 -13.31 -1.63
N SER A 99 3.75 -14.10 -0.75
CA SER A 99 5.20 -14.16 -0.58
C SER A 99 5.97 -14.76 -1.77
N ARG A 100 5.26 -15.39 -2.72
CA ARG A 100 5.85 -15.98 -3.93
C ARG A 100 6.04 -14.97 -5.05
N PHE A 101 5.42 -13.79 -4.94
CA PHE A 101 5.44 -12.75 -5.96
C PHE A 101 6.43 -11.66 -5.58
N VAL A 102 7.70 -12.05 -5.45
CA VAL A 102 8.81 -11.17 -5.09
C VAL A 102 9.79 -11.09 -6.25
N THR A 103 10.44 -9.94 -6.38
CA THR A 103 11.47 -9.69 -7.38
C THR A 103 12.74 -9.19 -6.71
N ASP A 104 13.88 -9.61 -7.25
CA ASP A 104 15.19 -9.14 -6.82
C ASP A 104 15.63 -7.86 -7.56
N LEU A 105 14.77 -7.31 -8.43
CA LEU A 105 15.08 -6.12 -9.22
C LEU A 105 15.50 -4.94 -8.33
N ALA A 106 16.61 -4.32 -8.73
CA ALA A 106 17.13 -3.14 -8.06
C ALA A 106 16.12 -1.97 -8.14
N GLN A 107 16.11 -1.15 -7.09
CA GLN A 107 15.10 -0.12 -6.85
C GLN A 107 14.83 0.82 -8.05
N PRO A 108 15.83 1.30 -8.81
CA PRO A 108 15.55 2.16 -9.97
C PRO A 108 14.69 1.47 -11.02
N ALA A 109 15.02 0.23 -11.38
CA ALA A 109 14.27 -0.56 -12.36
C ALA A 109 12.88 -0.92 -11.83
N LEU A 110 12.79 -1.28 -10.55
CA LEU A 110 11.53 -1.61 -9.90
C LEU A 110 10.57 -0.41 -9.89
N ASN A 111 11.05 0.78 -9.56
CA ASN A 111 10.23 2.00 -9.54
C ASN A 111 9.66 2.33 -10.92
N GLU A 112 10.44 2.15 -11.99
CA GLU A 112 9.93 2.35 -13.35
C GLU A 112 8.86 1.34 -13.70
N LEU A 113 9.10 0.06 -13.40
CA LEU A 113 8.14 -1.00 -13.71
C LEU A 113 6.85 -0.86 -12.93
N THR A 114 6.90 -0.62 -11.61
CA THR A 114 5.68 -0.48 -10.81
C THR A 114 4.88 0.75 -11.23
N GLY A 115 5.55 1.86 -11.53
CA GLY A 115 4.92 3.07 -12.04
C GLY A 115 4.25 2.85 -13.39
N ALA A 116 4.97 2.30 -14.36
CA ALA A 116 4.45 2.03 -15.70
C ALA A 116 3.32 0.98 -15.67
N TRP A 117 3.46 -0.08 -14.86
CA TRP A 117 2.46 -1.13 -14.72
C TRP A 117 1.17 -0.60 -14.09
N LEU A 118 1.25 0.19 -13.00
CA LEU A 118 0.08 0.81 -12.38
C LEU A 118 -0.59 1.82 -13.31
N ASN A 119 0.18 2.60 -14.06
CA ASN A 119 -0.40 3.53 -15.02
C ASN A 119 -1.20 2.79 -16.12
N ARG A 120 -0.79 1.57 -16.49
CA ARG A 120 -1.50 0.71 -17.44
C ARG A 120 -2.78 0.10 -16.84
N HIS A 121 -2.70 -0.44 -15.62
CA HIS A 121 -3.75 -1.30 -15.05
C HIS A 121 -4.63 -0.64 -13.98
N ALA A 122 -4.16 0.45 -13.37
CA ALA A 122 -4.92 1.30 -12.45
C ALA A 122 -5.02 2.76 -12.94
N PRO A 123 -5.33 3.03 -14.23
CA PRO A 123 -5.37 4.38 -14.79
C PRO A 123 -6.44 5.29 -14.17
N HIS A 124 -7.33 4.72 -13.35
CA HIS A 124 -8.46 5.40 -12.73
C HIS A 124 -8.18 5.92 -11.33
N THR A 125 -6.95 5.80 -10.83
CA THR A 125 -6.58 6.39 -9.53
C THR A 125 -6.72 7.90 -9.59
N ILE A 126 -7.76 8.44 -8.95
CA ILE A 126 -8.02 9.87 -8.91
C ILE A 126 -7.11 10.49 -7.85
N LEU A 127 -6.21 11.36 -8.30
CA LEU A 127 -5.44 12.23 -7.41
C LEU A 127 -6.24 13.49 -7.10
N MET A 128 -6.51 13.72 -5.83
CA MET A 128 -7.16 14.93 -5.33
C MET A 128 -6.24 15.69 -4.38
N PRO A 129 -6.30 17.03 -4.34
CA PRO A 129 -5.76 17.77 -3.22
C PRO A 129 -6.59 17.44 -1.96
N PRO A 130 -6.00 17.53 -0.75
CA PRO A 130 -6.77 17.33 0.46
C PRO A 130 -7.84 18.40 0.63
N PRO A 131 -8.92 18.08 1.37
CA PRO A 131 -9.94 19.04 1.70
C PRO A 131 -9.35 20.21 2.47
N ALA A 132 -9.88 21.41 2.18
CA ALA A 132 -9.51 22.61 2.90
C ALA A 132 -9.72 22.40 4.42
N PRO A 133 -8.91 23.04 5.28
CA PRO A 133 -9.02 22.86 6.74
C PRO A 133 -10.44 23.11 7.28
N ASP A 134 -11.20 23.98 6.64
CA ASP A 134 -12.56 24.35 7.05
C ASP A 134 -13.65 23.57 6.31
N ASN A 135 -13.29 22.82 5.26
CA ASN A 135 -14.24 22.01 4.51
C ASN A 135 -14.22 20.56 5.04
N GLY A 136 -15.32 20.17 5.66
CA GLY A 136 -15.55 18.84 6.21
C GLY A 136 -16.60 18.04 5.45
N ASP A 137 -16.95 18.42 4.23
CA ASP A 137 -18.03 17.75 3.47
C ASP A 137 -17.76 16.25 3.27
N ALA A 138 -18.83 15.48 3.14
CA ALA A 138 -18.75 14.08 2.78
C ALA A 138 -18.11 13.92 1.39
N LEU A 139 -17.26 12.91 1.24
CA LEU A 139 -16.59 12.60 -0.01
C LEU A 139 -17.14 11.28 -0.57
N THR A 140 -17.70 11.33 -1.78
CA THR A 140 -18.03 10.13 -2.54
C THR A 140 -16.80 9.67 -3.30
N CYS A 141 -16.29 8.49 -2.95
CA CYS A 141 -15.18 7.82 -3.61
C CYS A 141 -15.59 7.34 -5.02
N PRO A 142 -14.62 7.13 -5.93
CA PRO A 142 -14.85 6.58 -7.28
C PRO A 142 -15.63 5.27 -7.34
N ASP A 143 -15.51 4.42 -6.32
CA ASP A 143 -16.28 3.16 -6.16
C ASP A 143 -17.71 3.37 -5.63
N GLY A 144 -18.13 4.62 -5.41
CA GLY A 144 -19.44 4.99 -4.89
C GLY A 144 -19.56 4.96 -3.37
N ARG A 145 -18.52 4.52 -2.64
CA ARG A 145 -18.52 4.58 -1.17
C ARG A 145 -18.43 6.02 -0.69
N VAL A 146 -18.99 6.29 0.49
CA VAL A 146 -19.02 7.64 1.05
C VAL A 146 -18.19 7.70 2.32
N ILE A 147 -17.17 8.56 2.32
CA ILE A 147 -16.49 8.99 3.54
C ILE A 147 -17.31 10.13 4.13
N LYS A 148 -17.89 9.91 5.31
CA LYS A 148 -18.76 10.89 5.97
C LYS A 148 -17.99 12.16 6.38
N GLU A 149 -18.76 13.19 6.69
CA GLU A 149 -18.26 14.51 7.03
C GLU A 149 -17.19 14.46 8.13
N ASN A 150 -16.18 15.33 8.02
CA ASN A 150 -15.05 15.48 8.93
C ASN A 150 -14.12 14.28 9.10
N ARG A 151 -14.51 13.05 8.71
CA ARG A 151 -13.70 11.85 8.96
C ARG A 151 -12.36 11.89 8.25
N LEU A 152 -12.36 12.26 6.97
CA LEU A 152 -11.11 12.43 6.21
C LEU A 152 -10.24 13.54 6.81
N LYS A 153 -10.86 14.66 7.22
CA LYS A 153 -10.13 15.77 7.86
C LYS A 153 -9.47 15.33 9.17
N ILE A 154 -10.18 14.58 10.02
CA ILE A 154 -9.65 14.02 11.27
C ILE A 154 -8.48 13.08 10.95
N LEU A 155 -8.68 12.17 10.00
CA LEU A 155 -7.66 11.22 9.58
C LEU A 155 -6.38 11.92 9.08
N LEU A 156 -6.52 12.91 8.20
CA LEU A 156 -5.41 13.70 7.66
C LEU A 156 -4.80 14.68 8.68
N SER A 157 -5.42 14.85 9.84
CA SER A 157 -4.85 15.62 10.97
C SER A 157 -4.08 14.73 11.95
N SER A 158 -4.04 13.41 11.71
CA SER A 158 -3.30 12.47 12.54
C SER A 158 -1.81 12.80 12.56
N ARG A 159 -1.18 12.60 13.72
CA ARG A 159 0.25 12.81 13.91
C ARG A 159 0.96 11.49 14.14
N ARG A 160 2.18 11.38 13.63
CA ARG A 160 3.06 10.25 13.92
C ARG A 160 3.59 10.37 15.34
N GLY A 161 3.27 9.39 16.19
CA GLY A 161 3.85 9.24 17.52
C GLY A 161 5.08 8.32 17.50
N SER A 162 5.66 8.07 18.68
CA SER A 162 6.72 7.08 18.90
C SER A 162 6.19 5.65 19.05
N GLU A 163 4.88 5.50 19.27
CA GLU A 163 4.20 4.21 19.39
C GLU A 163 3.50 3.83 18.08
N ALA A 164 2.92 2.64 18.04
CA ALA A 164 2.16 2.18 16.88
C ALA A 164 1.00 3.13 16.56
N LEU A 165 0.89 3.50 15.29
CA LEU A 165 -0.08 4.47 14.83
C LEU A 165 -1.51 3.92 14.94
N VAL A 166 -2.36 4.64 15.68
CA VAL A 166 -3.79 4.36 15.81
C VAL A 166 -4.58 5.53 15.23
N VAL A 167 -5.56 5.24 14.37
CA VAL A 167 -6.41 6.25 13.71
C VAL A 167 -7.87 5.80 13.71
N ALA A 168 -8.81 6.72 13.55
CA ALA A 168 -10.20 6.37 13.26
C ALA A 168 -10.37 6.05 11.77
N SER A 169 -11.01 4.94 11.44
CA SER A 169 -11.30 4.59 10.04
C SER A 169 -12.15 5.68 9.38
N PRO A 170 -11.83 6.13 8.16
CA PRO A 170 -12.70 7.06 7.44
C PRO A 170 -14.05 6.43 7.04
N PHE A 171 -14.15 5.09 7.02
CA PHE A 171 -15.34 4.36 6.55
C PHE A 171 -16.25 3.89 7.69
N SER A 172 -15.72 3.18 8.69
CA SER A 172 -16.51 2.71 9.84
C SER A 172 -16.48 3.62 11.07
N ASP A 173 -15.55 4.58 11.14
CA ASP A 173 -15.22 5.37 12.36
C ASP A 173 -14.61 4.55 13.50
N LEU A 174 -14.36 3.25 13.28
CA LEU A 174 -13.74 2.40 14.29
C LEU A 174 -12.25 2.75 14.45
N PRO A 175 -11.71 2.66 15.67
CA PRO A 175 -10.28 2.81 15.92
C PRO A 175 -9.51 1.64 15.30
N LEU A 176 -8.51 1.95 14.49
CA LEU A 176 -7.65 0.99 13.79
C LEU A 176 -6.20 1.21 14.18
N ARG A 177 -5.49 0.12 14.45
CA ARG A 177 -4.04 0.09 14.61
C ARG A 177 -3.40 -0.25 13.27
N ALA A 178 -2.33 0.44 12.90
CA ALA A 178 -1.58 0.13 11.68
C ALA A 178 -1.06 -1.31 11.73
N GLN A 179 -1.28 -2.06 10.65
CA GLN A 179 -0.80 -3.44 10.52
C GLN A 179 0.65 -3.50 10.06
N LEU A 180 1.07 -2.54 9.24
CA LEU A 180 2.43 -2.40 8.74
C LEU A 180 2.90 -0.94 8.78
N SER A 181 4.21 -0.78 8.91
CA SER A 181 4.94 0.47 8.68
C SER A 181 6.03 0.21 7.64
N MET A 182 5.92 0.87 6.50
CA MET A 182 6.73 0.59 5.31
C MET A 182 7.58 1.82 4.98
N PRO A 183 8.92 1.76 5.11
CA PRO A 183 9.79 2.80 4.58
C PRO A 183 9.84 2.69 3.05
N VAL A 184 9.41 3.74 2.35
CA VAL A 184 9.27 3.77 0.89
C VAL A 184 9.79 5.09 0.32
N ALA A 185 10.95 5.07 -0.36
CA ALA A 185 11.47 6.20 -1.14
C ALA A 185 11.49 7.59 -0.43
N GLY A 186 11.87 7.64 0.85
CA GLY A 186 11.87 8.89 1.65
C GLY A 186 10.53 9.22 2.30
N TYR A 187 9.60 8.27 2.28
CA TYR A 187 8.32 8.31 2.97
C TYR A 187 8.19 7.12 3.91
N THR A 188 7.26 7.24 4.86
CA THR A 188 6.78 6.10 5.64
C THR A 188 5.29 5.91 5.39
N ALA A 189 4.92 4.77 4.80
CA ALA A 189 3.54 4.39 4.55
C ALA A 189 3.03 3.41 5.62
N TYR A 190 1.86 3.68 6.19
CA TYR A 190 1.20 2.82 7.15
C TYR A 190 -0.03 2.17 6.53
N ARG A 191 -0.15 0.85 6.64
CA ARG A 191 -1.32 0.09 6.17
C ARG A 191 -2.35 -0.08 7.28
N PHE A 192 -3.62 0.16 6.98
CA PHE A 192 -4.76 -0.10 7.85
C PHE A 192 -5.75 -1.02 7.15
N HIS A 193 -6.43 -1.85 7.93
CA HIS A 193 -7.54 -2.68 7.48
C HIS A 193 -8.74 -2.42 8.36
N ASP A 194 -9.83 -1.97 7.74
CA ASP A 194 -11.13 -1.84 8.36
C ASP A 194 -11.92 -3.13 8.13
N GLU A 195 -11.92 -4.01 9.12
CA GLU A 195 -12.63 -5.29 9.04
C GLU A 195 -14.15 -5.14 8.93
N ALA A 196 -14.74 -4.06 9.45
CA ALA A 196 -16.18 -3.85 9.38
C ALA A 196 -16.63 -3.56 7.95
N GLU A 197 -15.79 -2.86 7.17
CA GLU A 197 -16.08 -2.47 5.80
C GLU A 197 -15.32 -3.32 4.75
N GLN A 198 -14.41 -4.19 5.20
CA GLN A 198 -13.48 -5.00 4.40
C GLN A 198 -12.62 -4.14 3.45
N ILE A 199 -12.10 -3.02 3.98
CA ILE A 199 -11.35 -2.02 3.21
C ILE A 199 -9.92 -1.90 3.73
N VAL A 200 -8.97 -1.80 2.80
CA VAL A 200 -7.59 -1.41 3.07
C VAL A 200 -7.35 0.02 2.63
N PHE A 201 -6.66 0.79 3.46
CA PHE A 201 -6.17 2.12 3.10
C PHE A 201 -4.80 2.39 3.72
N TYR A 202 -4.15 3.43 3.21
CA TYR A 202 -2.81 3.82 3.61
C TYR A 202 -2.77 5.29 4.01
N LEU A 203 -1.94 5.58 5.01
CA LEU A 203 -1.49 6.93 5.32
C LEU A 203 0.01 7.02 5.12
N ILE A 204 0.45 8.03 4.39
CA ILE A 204 1.85 8.17 3.98
C ILE A 204 2.40 9.52 4.42
N TRP A 205 3.47 9.51 5.22
CA TRP A 205 4.18 10.72 5.63
C TRP A 205 5.46 10.90 4.84
N ASN A 206 5.76 12.14 4.45
CA ASN A 206 7.06 12.53 3.91
C ASN A 206 8.06 12.69 5.05
N ASP A 207 9.13 11.89 5.07
CA ASP A 207 10.09 11.90 6.17
C ASP A 207 10.98 13.16 6.16
N GLY A 208 11.14 13.81 5.00
CA GLY A 208 11.83 15.08 4.87
C GLY A 208 10.97 16.30 5.22
N GLN A 209 9.66 16.13 5.40
CA GLN A 209 8.71 17.21 5.71
C GLN A 209 7.72 16.77 6.81
N PRO A 210 8.19 16.62 8.06
CA PRO A 210 7.39 16.04 9.15
C PRO A 210 6.16 16.86 9.54
N ASP A 211 6.15 18.17 9.25
CA ASP A 211 5.02 19.06 9.51
C ASP A 211 3.92 18.99 8.44
N ARG A 212 4.21 18.35 7.30
CA ARG A 212 3.24 18.17 6.23
C ARG A 212 2.21 17.11 6.62
N ARG A 213 0.96 17.33 6.23
CA ARG A 213 -0.12 16.36 6.41
C ARG A 213 0.20 15.06 5.65
N PRO A 214 -0.22 13.89 6.15
CA PRO A 214 -0.08 12.65 5.40
C PRO A 214 -0.87 12.70 4.09
N SER A 215 -0.42 11.92 3.12
CA SER A 215 -1.24 11.53 1.97
C SER A 215 -2.14 10.35 2.38
N PHE A 216 -3.35 10.29 1.82
CA PHE A 216 -4.27 9.17 1.99
C PHE A 216 -4.41 8.41 0.68
N TYR A 217 -4.22 7.10 0.71
CA TYR A 217 -4.39 6.24 -0.47
C TYR A 217 -5.37 5.11 -0.17
N TYR A 218 -6.41 5.01 -0.99
CA TYR A 218 -7.45 3.98 -0.94
C TYR A 218 -7.47 3.22 -2.28
N PRO A 219 -6.83 2.04 -2.36
CA PRO A 219 -6.65 1.32 -3.62
C PRO A 219 -7.94 0.77 -4.22
N GLN A 220 -8.87 0.23 -3.40
CA GLN A 220 -10.11 -0.37 -3.90
C GLN A 220 -11.05 0.67 -4.54
N GLY A 221 -11.08 1.89 -4.00
CA GLY A 221 -11.86 3.01 -4.53
C GLY A 221 -11.03 3.97 -5.38
N PRO A 222 -10.09 3.46 -6.18
CA PRO A 222 -8.89 4.12 -6.73
C PRO A 222 -8.77 5.61 -6.41
N LEU A 223 -8.48 5.95 -5.16
CA LEU A 223 -8.47 7.32 -4.65
C LEU A 223 -7.16 7.62 -3.93
N LEU A 224 -6.52 8.72 -4.32
CA LEU A 224 -5.32 9.24 -3.70
C LEU A 224 -5.52 10.72 -3.35
N ILE A 225 -5.22 11.09 -2.12
CA ILE A 225 -5.32 12.47 -1.64
C ILE A 225 -3.94 12.90 -1.15
N SER A 226 -3.36 13.92 -1.79
CA SER A 226 -2.00 14.37 -1.49
C SER A 226 -1.75 15.82 -1.90
N GLU A 227 -0.95 16.55 -1.11
CA GLU A 227 -0.33 17.83 -1.50
C GLU A 227 1.14 17.65 -1.91
N ASP A 228 1.66 16.43 -1.81
CA ASP A 228 3.05 16.15 -2.11
C ASP A 228 3.28 16.19 -3.64
N PRO A 229 4.30 16.90 -4.13
CA PRO A 229 4.63 16.94 -5.57
C PRO A 229 4.87 15.55 -6.17
N LEU A 230 5.32 14.58 -5.37
CA LEU A 230 5.51 13.20 -5.79
C LEU A 230 4.33 12.30 -5.40
N GLY A 231 3.21 12.87 -4.97
CA GLY A 231 2.03 12.15 -4.50
C GLY A 231 1.56 11.06 -5.47
N ALA A 232 1.52 11.38 -6.77
CA ALA A 232 1.11 10.44 -7.82
C ALA A 232 1.95 9.15 -7.87
N PHE A 233 3.19 9.17 -7.37
CA PHE A 233 4.08 8.01 -7.36
C PHE A 233 3.91 7.12 -6.10
N LEU A 234 3.21 7.59 -5.07
CA LEU A 234 3.07 6.84 -3.81
C LEU A 234 2.50 5.42 -3.99
N PRO A 235 1.47 5.19 -4.82
CA PRO A 235 1.00 3.83 -5.10
C PRO A 235 2.11 2.92 -5.66
N SER A 236 2.95 3.44 -6.56
CA SER A 236 4.05 2.69 -7.16
C SER A 236 5.16 2.34 -6.16
N PHE A 237 5.42 3.22 -5.20
CA PHE A 237 6.40 2.97 -4.14
C PHE A 237 5.90 1.90 -3.17
N ILE A 238 4.61 1.92 -2.81
CA ILE A 238 4.00 0.90 -1.94
C ILE A 238 3.98 -0.46 -2.65
N LEU A 239 3.60 -0.51 -3.94
CA LEU A 239 3.61 -1.74 -4.71
C LEU A 239 5.04 -2.31 -4.82
N GLY A 240 6.04 -1.47 -5.08
CA GLY A 240 7.45 -1.87 -5.13
C GLY A 240 7.96 -2.39 -3.79
N TRP A 241 7.49 -1.81 -2.67
CA TRP A 241 7.81 -2.33 -1.35
C TRP A 241 7.29 -3.76 -1.17
N TYR A 242 6.02 -4.03 -1.51
CA TYR A 242 5.49 -5.40 -1.43
C TYR A 242 6.25 -6.38 -2.31
N ALA A 243 6.65 -5.95 -3.51
CA ALA A 243 7.39 -6.78 -4.45
C ALA A 243 8.81 -7.13 -3.98
N THR A 244 9.32 -6.49 -2.93
CA THR A 244 10.68 -6.72 -2.38
C THR A 244 10.69 -7.25 -0.94
N HIS A 245 9.53 -7.38 -0.31
CA HIS A 245 9.40 -7.75 1.11
C HIS A 245 8.57 -9.04 1.25
N PRO A 246 9.13 -10.24 1.05
CA PRO A 246 8.37 -11.51 1.05
C PRO A 246 7.61 -11.80 2.35
N ASP A 247 8.05 -11.25 3.47
CA ASP A 247 7.52 -11.45 4.81
C ASP A 247 6.27 -10.60 5.10
N HIS A 248 5.88 -9.70 4.20
CA HIS A 248 4.74 -8.80 4.40
C HIS A 248 3.44 -9.54 4.78
N ALA A 249 3.21 -10.72 4.21
CA ALA A 249 1.99 -11.50 4.43
C ALA A 249 1.92 -12.03 5.87
N GLU A 250 3.04 -12.53 6.38
CA GLU A 250 3.16 -12.98 7.76
C GLU A 250 3.05 -11.80 8.72
N ALA A 251 3.72 -10.69 8.42
CA ALA A 251 3.67 -9.48 9.23
C ALA A 251 2.24 -8.92 9.35
N ILE A 252 1.45 -8.92 8.26
CA ILE A 252 0.03 -8.52 8.30
C ILE A 252 -0.79 -9.47 9.15
N ARG A 253 -0.59 -10.80 9.02
CA ARG A 253 -1.32 -11.80 9.79
C ARG A 253 -1.00 -11.76 11.28
N ALA A 254 0.27 -11.51 11.61
CA ALA A 254 0.76 -11.37 12.98
C ALA A 254 0.44 -10.00 13.60
N ALA A 255 -0.06 -9.04 12.81
CA ALA A 255 -0.40 -7.71 13.28
C ALA A 255 -1.47 -7.79 14.37
N ARG A 256 -1.13 -7.28 15.56
CA ARG A 256 -2.08 -7.21 16.68
C ARG A 256 -3.24 -6.28 16.30
N PRO A 257 -4.50 -6.73 16.39
CA PRO A 257 -5.64 -5.85 16.16
C PRO A 257 -5.69 -4.76 17.22
N PHE A 258 -6.41 -3.68 16.92
CA PHE A 258 -6.68 -2.63 17.91
C PHE A 258 -7.33 -3.23 19.16
N ARG A 259 -6.85 -2.85 20.36
CA ARG A 259 -7.50 -3.20 21.62
C ARG A 259 -7.72 -1.96 22.50
N PRO A 260 -8.71 -1.97 23.42
CA PRO A 260 -8.96 -0.84 24.33
C PRO A 260 -7.75 -0.41 25.15
N GLU A 261 -6.78 -1.29 25.42
CA GLU A 261 -5.54 -0.91 26.12
C GLU A 261 -4.69 0.06 25.30
N ASP A 262 -4.81 0.06 23.97
CA ASP A 262 -4.12 0.99 23.08
C ASP A 262 -4.70 2.41 23.19
N PHE A 263 -5.90 2.57 23.76
CA PHE A 263 -6.44 3.87 24.22
C PHE A 263 -6.03 4.24 25.67
N GLY A 264 -5.26 3.38 26.34
CA GLY A 264 -4.87 3.59 27.74
C GLY A 264 -5.96 3.25 28.76
N VAL A 265 -7.07 2.60 28.34
CA VAL A 265 -8.24 2.30 29.20
C VAL A 265 -7.88 1.36 30.36
N GLY A 266 -6.78 0.59 30.27
CA GLY A 266 -6.25 -0.25 31.36
C GLY A 266 -5.15 0.38 32.23
N GLN A 267 -4.63 1.57 31.86
CA GLN A 267 -3.59 2.27 32.64
C GLN A 267 -4.20 3.19 33.71
N ALA A 268 -5.44 3.65 33.51
CA ALA A 268 -6.18 4.43 34.50
C ALA A 268 -6.46 3.62 35.78
N SER A 269 -6.76 2.32 35.64
CA SER A 269 -7.00 1.40 36.77
C SER A 269 -5.74 1.06 37.57
N LYS A 270 -4.54 1.32 37.03
CA LYS A 270 -3.26 1.13 37.75
C LYS A 270 -2.85 2.36 38.57
N ARG A 271 -3.54 3.51 38.40
CA ARG A 271 -3.25 4.77 39.12
C ARG A 271 -4.20 5.10 40.28
N SER A 272 -5.13 4.22 40.61
CA SER A 272 -5.82 4.15 41.92
C SER A 272 -5.71 2.69 42.33
N PHE A 273 -4.93 2.28 43.33
CA PHE A 273 -4.93 2.72 44.71
C PHE A 273 -3.50 2.65 45.28
N ALA A 274 -2.74 3.75 45.20
CA ALA A 274 -1.69 3.96 46.20
C ALA A 274 -2.44 4.35 47.48
N LYS A 275 -2.73 3.33 48.31
CA LYS A 275 -3.13 3.54 49.70
C LYS A 275 -2.03 4.44 50.31
N PRO A 276 -2.34 5.60 50.89
CA PRO A 276 -1.32 6.34 51.62
C PRO A 276 -0.86 5.45 52.77
N ASP A 277 0.37 4.96 52.67
CA ASP A 277 1.08 4.32 53.76
C ASP A 277 1.21 5.36 54.87
N ASN A 278 0.26 5.30 55.80
CA ASN A 278 0.36 5.91 57.11
C ASN A 278 1.49 5.19 57.85
N THR A 279 2.73 5.59 57.57
CA THR A 279 3.90 5.16 58.34
C THR A 279 4.39 6.34 59.15
N ALA A 280 3.65 6.68 60.20
CA ALA A 280 4.24 7.35 61.34
C ALA A 280 5.00 6.29 62.17
N PRO A 281 6.26 6.53 62.56
CA PRO A 281 7.01 5.58 63.39
C PRO A 281 6.49 5.57 64.84
N PRO A 282 6.50 4.42 65.55
CA PRO A 282 5.93 4.34 66.89
C PRO A 282 6.96 4.75 67.97
N PRO A 283 6.50 5.27 69.12
CA PRO A 283 7.21 5.11 70.38
C PRO A 283 6.56 4.04 71.27
N SER A 284 7.42 3.52 72.13
CA SER A 284 7.39 2.32 72.97
C SER A 284 6.18 2.01 73.87
N ASP A 285 6.06 0.69 74.11
CA ASP A 285 5.68 -0.03 75.32
C ASP A 285 4.31 0.22 75.99
N GLN A 286 3.46 -0.82 75.97
CA GLN A 286 2.99 -1.52 77.18
C GLN A 286 2.14 -2.77 76.82
N LYS A 287 2.59 -3.94 77.29
CA LYS A 287 1.77 -5.13 77.62
C LYS A 287 0.95 -4.83 78.91
N PRO A 288 -0.12 -5.57 79.33
CA PRO A 288 -0.28 -7.03 79.20
C PRO A 288 -1.71 -7.60 78.97
N ASP A 289 -1.72 -8.91 78.66
CA ASP A 289 -2.68 -10.02 78.92
C ASP A 289 -4.18 -9.86 78.47
N ASN A 290 -4.82 -10.81 77.76
CA ASN A 290 -5.20 -12.15 78.23
C ASN A 290 -5.91 -12.98 77.12
N GLU A 291 -5.81 -14.31 77.26
CA GLU A 291 -6.71 -15.40 76.83
C GLU A 291 -6.99 -15.78 75.35
N ALA A 292 -6.86 -17.09 75.11
CA ALA A 292 -7.18 -17.90 73.91
C ALA A 292 -8.66 -18.36 73.92
N PRO A 293 -9.18 -19.30 73.07
CA PRO A 293 -8.67 -19.95 71.83
C PRO A 293 -9.69 -20.00 70.64
N ARG A 294 -9.19 -20.52 69.50
CA ARG A 294 -9.81 -21.07 68.24
C ARG A 294 -11.19 -21.77 68.40
N PRO A 295 -12.06 -22.01 67.36
CA PRO A 295 -11.70 -22.87 66.19
C PRO A 295 -12.52 -22.85 64.85
N ASN A 296 -11.89 -23.50 63.84
CA ASN A 296 -12.40 -24.37 62.76
C ASN A 296 -13.15 -23.86 61.49
N GLU A 297 -12.52 -24.19 60.34
CA GLU A 297 -13.01 -24.69 59.03
C GLU A 297 -14.34 -25.51 59.02
N PRO A 298 -14.96 -25.94 57.87
CA PRO A 298 -14.43 -26.08 56.48
C PRO A 298 -15.42 -25.71 55.30
N PRO A 299 -15.02 -25.91 54.02
CA PRO A 299 -15.83 -25.75 52.79
C PRO A 299 -16.51 -27.05 52.30
N PRO A 300 -17.39 -27.00 51.27
CA PRO A 300 -17.28 -27.90 50.09
C PRO A 300 -17.69 -27.22 48.74
N GLN A 301 -16.94 -27.43 47.65
CA GLN A 301 -17.11 -28.43 46.56
C GLN A 301 -18.31 -28.20 45.61
N MET A 302 -18.03 -27.87 44.34
CA MET A 302 -18.01 -28.75 43.16
C MET A 302 -19.39 -29.24 42.68
N SER A 303 -19.72 -28.92 41.44
CA SER A 303 -20.36 -29.88 40.54
C SER A 303 -20.15 -29.47 39.08
N ASP A 304 -19.44 -30.35 38.38
CA ASP A 304 -19.38 -30.50 36.94
C ASP A 304 -20.77 -30.67 36.33
N THR A 305 -20.98 -30.22 35.09
CA THR A 305 -21.57 -31.11 34.09
C THR A 305 -21.19 -30.73 32.66
N SER A 306 -20.90 -31.79 31.93
CA SER A 306 -20.26 -31.98 30.64
C SER A 306 -21.23 -32.12 29.46
N GLY A 307 -20.72 -31.90 28.24
CA GLY A 307 -21.12 -32.59 27.00
C GLY A 307 -22.19 -31.87 26.15
N THR A 308 -22.19 -31.92 24.81
CA THR A 308 -21.49 -32.82 23.88
C THR A 308 -21.70 -32.37 22.42
N LYS A 309 -20.68 -32.66 21.58
CA LYS A 309 -20.71 -33.23 20.20
C LYS A 309 -21.15 -32.42 18.96
N ASN A 310 -20.13 -32.12 18.14
CA ASN A 310 -19.86 -32.53 16.75
C ASN A 310 -21.00 -32.93 15.79
N ALA A 311 -20.91 -32.43 14.55
CA ALA A 311 -21.05 -33.24 13.33
C ALA A 311 -20.36 -32.58 12.11
N ASP A 312 -19.33 -33.26 11.60
CA ASP A 312 -18.77 -33.14 10.25
C ASP A 312 -19.68 -33.83 9.22
N SER A 313 -19.68 -33.36 7.96
CA SER A 313 -19.69 -34.19 6.73
C SER A 313 -19.63 -33.36 5.43
N PRO A 314 -19.21 -33.96 4.28
CA PRO A 314 -18.24 -33.36 3.35
C PRO A 314 -18.68 -33.20 1.86
N HIS A 315 -17.73 -32.67 1.06
CA HIS A 315 -17.55 -32.71 -0.41
C HIS A 315 -18.51 -31.95 -1.36
N GLU A 316 -17.96 -31.02 -2.14
CA GLU A 316 -17.97 -31.07 -3.62
C GLU A 316 -17.03 -30.00 -4.23
N ALA A 317 -16.04 -30.46 -4.99
CA ALA A 317 -15.16 -29.62 -5.80
C ALA A 317 -15.83 -29.32 -7.14
N SER A 318 -15.98 -28.03 -7.47
CA SER A 318 -16.44 -27.59 -8.79
C SER A 318 -15.42 -26.62 -9.34
N GLU A 319 -14.60 -27.10 -10.28
CA GLU A 319 -13.75 -26.26 -11.13
C GLU A 319 -14.67 -25.38 -11.99
N LYS A 320 -14.79 -24.10 -11.63
CA LYS A 320 -15.38 -23.07 -12.48
C LYS A 320 -14.26 -22.18 -12.99
N SER A 321 -14.11 -22.17 -14.32
CA SER A 321 -13.33 -21.20 -15.07
C SER A 321 -13.87 -19.79 -14.81
N PHE A 322 -13.03 -18.86 -14.35
CA PHE A 322 -13.37 -17.46 -14.04
C PHE A 322 -12.70 -16.48 -15.02
N LEU A 323 -12.62 -16.83 -16.30
CA LEU A 323 -12.33 -15.84 -17.33
C LEU A 323 -13.64 -15.16 -17.76
N PRO A 324 -13.76 -13.82 -17.68
CA PRO A 324 -14.87 -13.14 -18.32
C PRO A 324 -14.81 -13.37 -19.85
N PRO A 325 -15.94 -13.55 -20.54
CA PRO A 325 -15.95 -13.67 -21.99
C PRO A 325 -15.41 -12.38 -22.62
N GLN A 326 -14.36 -12.51 -23.44
CA GLN A 326 -13.85 -11.40 -24.24
C GLN A 326 -14.97 -10.82 -25.11
N PRO A 327 -15.12 -9.48 -25.19
CA PRO A 327 -15.99 -8.88 -26.18
C PRO A 327 -15.47 -9.20 -27.58
N ALA A 328 -16.36 -9.72 -28.43
CA ALA A 328 -16.06 -10.02 -29.83
C ALA A 328 -15.57 -8.76 -30.56
N PRO A 329 -14.61 -8.88 -31.49
CA PRO A 329 -14.11 -7.73 -32.25
C PRO A 329 -15.24 -7.10 -33.07
N ALA A 330 -15.39 -5.78 -32.91
CA ALA A 330 -16.33 -4.99 -33.69
C ALA A 330 -16.00 -5.12 -35.19
N GLN A 331 -16.99 -5.53 -35.98
CA GLN A 331 -16.87 -5.54 -37.44
C GLN A 331 -16.67 -4.11 -37.95
N PRO A 332 -15.79 -3.89 -38.95
CA PRO A 332 -15.56 -2.56 -39.51
C PRO A 332 -16.79 -2.10 -40.28
N SER A 333 -17.47 -1.09 -39.76
CA SER A 333 -18.52 -0.36 -40.48
C SER A 333 -17.88 0.47 -41.60
N THR A 334 -18.26 0.16 -42.84
CA THR A 334 -17.95 0.93 -44.06
C THR A 334 -18.28 2.41 -43.92
N PRO A 335 -17.43 3.33 -44.42
CA PRO A 335 -17.70 4.76 -44.38
C PRO A 335 -18.73 5.16 -45.45
N PRO A 336 -19.76 5.97 -45.14
CA PRO A 336 -20.57 6.60 -46.17
C PRO A 336 -19.81 7.75 -46.83
N SER A 337 -19.78 7.70 -48.15
CA SER A 337 -19.18 8.68 -49.06
C SER A 337 -19.78 10.08 -48.94
N ALA A 338 -18.91 11.07 -49.15
CA ALA A 338 -19.10 12.51 -49.07
C ALA A 338 -20.34 13.09 -49.78
N THR A 339 -20.84 14.21 -49.24
CA THR A 339 -21.53 15.24 -50.04
C THR A 339 -21.10 16.64 -49.59
N ASN A 340 -20.46 17.35 -50.52
CA ASN A 340 -20.07 18.76 -50.47
C ASN A 340 -21.23 19.70 -50.10
N LYS A 341 -21.00 20.65 -49.17
CA LYS A 341 -21.58 22.02 -49.21
C LYS A 341 -21.05 22.95 -48.10
N GLY A 342 -20.29 23.98 -48.51
CA GLY A 342 -20.55 25.39 -48.14
C GLY A 342 -19.98 25.97 -46.84
N TRP A 343 -18.75 26.47 -46.89
CA TRP A 343 -18.09 27.34 -45.89
C TRP A 343 -18.55 28.82 -45.99
N THR A 344 -19.85 29.12 -45.94
CA THR A 344 -20.33 30.53 -45.99
C THR A 344 -21.53 30.84 -45.08
N GLY A 345 -21.68 30.14 -43.95
CA GLY A 345 -22.90 30.24 -43.12
C GLY A 345 -22.77 30.70 -41.65
N ARG A 346 -21.57 30.98 -41.10
CA ARG A 346 -21.41 31.09 -39.62
C ARG A 346 -20.75 32.38 -39.10
N LEU A 347 -21.00 33.53 -39.74
CA LEU A 347 -20.46 34.82 -39.28
C LEU A 347 -21.51 35.94 -39.08
N LYS A 348 -22.80 35.64 -38.89
CA LYS A 348 -23.85 36.67 -38.83
C LYS A 348 -24.87 36.61 -37.69
N SER A 349 -24.64 35.92 -36.56
CA SER A 349 -25.71 35.79 -35.54
C SER A 349 -25.39 36.09 -34.07
N LEU A 350 -24.29 36.78 -33.72
CA LEU A 350 -24.04 37.12 -32.29
C LEU A 350 -23.79 38.60 -31.98
N PHE A 351 -23.93 39.51 -32.95
CA PHE A 351 -24.10 40.95 -32.68
C PHE A 351 -25.53 41.37 -32.99
N ARG A 352 -26.47 41.16 -32.05
CA ARG A 352 -27.70 41.97 -31.88
C ARG A 352 -28.57 41.46 -30.72
N ARG A 353 -28.53 42.17 -29.59
CA ARG A 353 -29.63 42.56 -28.68
C ARG A 353 -28.93 43.15 -27.44
N THR A 354 -28.77 44.48 -27.39
CA THR A 354 -29.67 45.44 -26.69
C THR A 354 -29.99 45.03 -25.28
#